data_AF-A0A1M7ZWL4-F1
#
_entry.id   AF-A0A1M7ZWL4-F1
#
_cell.length_a   1.000
_cell.length_b   1.000
_cell.length_c   1.000
_cell.angle_alpha   90.00
_cell.angle_beta   90.00
_cell.angle_gamma   90.00
#
_symmetry.space_group_name_H-M   'P 1'
#
loop_
_entity.id
_entity.type
_entity.pdbx_description
1 polymer ?
#
loop_
_entity_poly.entity_id
_entity_poly.type
_entity_poly.pdbx_seq_one_letter_code
_entity_poly.pdbx_strand_id
1 'polypeptide(L)'
;MTRYETALEEYESENEDGKHKTIYAYFGLAIYFGQILEETFSTMLWLDGIFKNKVKTNKEVREIIDAIENSKKTMGKYINDVKNSYQLSEKTIRDLETILEKRNYLVHKYFKIEIQKSYSELGRKEMLKYFCDFIEQSENLDSTLTSYYKEYKLKMGFTDEKIEELVKQMKNDELKREKNNKA
;
A
#
# COMPACT_ATOMS: atom_id res chain seq x y z
N MET A 1 -21.68 5.07 1.05
CA MET A 1 -20.93 5.94 1.95
C MET A 1 -19.48 5.95 1.49
N THR A 2 -18.91 7.12 1.21
CA THR A 2 -17.48 7.27 0.88
C THR A 2 -16.63 7.05 2.12
N ARG A 3 -15.33 6.78 1.96
CA ARG A 3 -14.43 6.65 3.12
C ARG A 3 -14.41 7.92 3.96
N TYR A 4 -14.50 9.08 3.31
CA TYR A 4 -14.55 10.36 4.00
C TYR A 4 -15.82 10.53 4.84
N GLU A 5 -16.98 10.10 4.32
CA GLU A 5 -18.23 10.14 5.09
C GLU A 5 -18.14 9.26 6.34
N THR A 6 -17.61 8.04 6.22
CA THR A 6 -17.39 7.15 7.39
C THR A 6 -16.40 7.77 8.38
N ALA A 7 -15.28 8.32 7.90
CA ALA A 7 -14.29 8.98 8.74
C ALA A 7 -14.86 10.20 9.46
N LEU A 8 -15.77 10.93 8.80
CA LEU A 8 -16.42 12.10 9.37
C LEU A 8 -17.42 11.71 10.46
N GLU A 9 -18.23 10.67 10.23
CA GLU A 9 -19.14 10.15 11.26
C GLU A 9 -18.38 9.67 12.50
N GLU A 10 -17.29 8.90 12.30
CA GLU A 10 -16.39 8.49 13.39
C GLU A 10 -15.84 9.70 14.14
N TYR A 11 -15.29 10.68 13.42
CA TYR A 11 -14.73 11.91 13.99
C TYR A 11 -15.76 12.73 14.76
N GLU A 12 -16.98 12.89 14.24
CA GLU A 12 -18.03 13.69 14.90
C GLU A 12 -18.62 13.00 16.12
N SER A 13 -18.52 11.66 16.20
CA SER A 13 -18.95 10.88 17.36
C SER A 13 -18.00 10.96 18.57
N GLU A 14 -16.77 11.44 18.35
CA GLU A 14 -15.70 11.48 19.35
C GLU A 14 -15.67 12.78 20.16
N ASN A 15 -15.09 12.69 21.36
CA ASN A 15 -14.71 13.89 22.12
C ASN A 15 -13.47 14.55 21.50
N GLU A 16 -13.03 15.72 22.01
CA GLU A 16 -11.90 16.45 21.42
C GLU A 16 -10.58 15.65 21.35
N ASP A 17 -10.26 14.83 22.36
CA ASP A 17 -9.09 13.95 22.33
C ASP A 17 -9.25 12.82 21.31
N GLY A 18 -10.45 12.22 21.27
CA GLY A 18 -10.82 11.19 20.29
C GLY A 18 -10.73 11.71 18.86
N LYS A 19 -11.22 12.91 18.59
CA LYS A 19 -11.10 13.61 17.29
C LYS A 19 -9.65 13.70 16.80
N HIS A 20 -8.72 14.05 17.68
CA HIS A 20 -7.29 14.08 17.34
C HIS A 20 -6.75 12.69 17.03
N LYS A 21 -7.13 11.68 17.82
CA LYS A 21 -6.75 10.27 17.58
C LYS A 21 -7.29 9.76 16.25
N THR A 22 -8.52 10.09 15.88
CA THR A 22 -9.13 9.72 14.60
C THR A 22 -8.30 10.29 13.43
N ILE A 23 -7.90 11.55 13.48
CA ILE A 23 -7.02 12.15 12.45
C ILE A 23 -5.72 11.36 12.31
N TYR A 24 -5.06 11.03 13.43
CA TYR A 24 -3.81 10.26 13.40
C TYR A 24 -4.01 8.82 12.93
N ALA A 25 -5.15 8.19 13.24
CA ALA A 25 -5.50 6.87 12.76
C ALA A 25 -5.64 6.86 11.23
N TYR A 26 -6.36 7.84 10.66
CA TYR A 26 -6.50 7.96 9.20
C TYR A 26 -5.19 8.36 8.51
N PHE A 27 -4.34 9.17 9.15
CA PHE A 27 -2.98 9.40 8.67
C PHE A 27 -2.18 8.09 8.63
N GLY A 28 -2.19 7.31 9.71
CA GLY A 28 -1.53 6.01 9.76
C GLY A 28 -2.05 5.04 8.70
N LEU A 29 -3.37 5.02 8.49
CA LEU A 29 -4.01 4.23 7.44
C LEU A 29 -3.57 4.66 6.04
N ALA A 30 -3.45 5.97 5.79
CA ALA A 30 -2.91 6.49 4.54
C ALA A 30 -1.45 6.05 4.32
N ILE A 31 -0.60 6.11 5.35
CA ILE A 31 0.78 5.62 5.26
C ILE A 31 0.82 4.12 4.97
N TYR A 32 -0.01 3.33 5.65
CA TYR A 32 -0.14 1.89 5.42
C TYR A 32 -0.51 1.56 3.96
N PHE A 33 -1.51 2.24 3.39
CA PHE A 33 -1.86 2.03 1.98
C PHE A 33 -0.76 2.49 1.01
N GLY A 34 0.04 3.50 1.38
CA GLY A 34 1.25 3.85 0.65
C GLY A 34 2.29 2.72 0.63
N GLN A 35 2.41 1.95 1.72
CA GLN A 35 3.30 0.78 1.79
C GLN A 35 2.76 -0.42 1.03
N ILE A 36 1.44 -0.66 1.05
CA ILE A 36 0.81 -1.69 0.21
C ILE A 36 1.17 -1.45 -1.25
N LEU A 37 1.07 -0.20 -1.72
CA LEU A 37 1.39 0.11 -3.11
C LEU A 37 2.86 -0.10 -3.44
N GLU A 38 3.78 0.16 -2.50
CA GLU A 38 5.20 -0.17 -2.65
C GLU A 38 5.40 -1.69 -2.83
N GLU A 39 4.70 -2.50 -2.04
CA GLU A 39 4.74 -3.96 -2.13
C GLU A 39 4.17 -4.48 -3.45
N THR A 40 3.12 -3.85 -3.96
CA THR A 40 2.58 -4.15 -5.29
C THR A 40 3.60 -3.93 -6.39
N PHE A 41 4.41 -2.85 -6.32
CA PHE A 41 5.50 -2.67 -7.28
C PHE A 41 6.58 -3.73 -7.15
N SER A 42 6.99 -4.08 -5.93
CA SER A 42 7.94 -5.18 -5.69
C SER A 42 7.42 -6.47 -6.34
N THR A 43 6.14 -6.80 -6.10
CA THR A 43 5.43 -7.92 -6.69
C THR A 43 5.48 -7.93 -8.21
N MET A 44 5.14 -6.81 -8.83
CA MET A 44 5.21 -6.67 -10.27
C MET A 44 6.62 -6.91 -10.81
N LEU A 45 7.65 -6.41 -10.14
CA LEU A 45 9.04 -6.51 -10.59
C LEU A 45 9.61 -7.91 -10.45
N TRP A 46 9.37 -8.60 -9.32
CA TRP A 46 9.89 -9.96 -9.18
C TRP A 46 9.12 -10.94 -10.06
N LEU A 47 7.81 -10.74 -10.28
CA LEU A 47 7.04 -11.52 -11.27
C LEU A 47 7.63 -11.33 -12.68
N ASP A 48 7.82 -10.08 -13.10
CA ASP A 48 8.42 -9.76 -14.39
C ASP A 48 9.81 -10.42 -14.55
N GLY A 49 10.65 -10.33 -13.52
CA GLY A 49 11.97 -10.96 -13.49
C GLY A 49 11.90 -12.49 -13.64
N ILE A 50 11.02 -13.16 -12.91
CA ILE A 50 10.84 -14.62 -12.99
C ILE A 50 10.43 -15.05 -14.40
N PHE A 51 9.45 -14.37 -14.99
CA PHE A 51 8.94 -14.72 -16.32
C PHE A 51 9.92 -14.37 -17.44
N LYS A 52 10.57 -13.20 -17.41
CA LYS A 52 11.59 -12.81 -18.40
C LYS A 52 12.80 -13.74 -18.38
N ASN A 53 13.27 -14.12 -17.19
CA ASN A 53 14.44 -14.99 -17.04
C ASN A 53 14.10 -16.48 -17.20
N LYS A 54 12.82 -16.84 -17.39
CA LYS A 54 12.34 -18.24 -17.53
C LYS A 54 12.87 -19.14 -16.40
N VAL A 55 12.83 -18.61 -15.18
CA VAL A 55 13.33 -19.27 -13.98
C VAL A 55 12.66 -20.64 -13.79
N LYS A 56 13.44 -21.65 -13.39
CA LYS A 56 12.95 -23.03 -13.24
C LYS A 56 13.06 -23.56 -11.82
N THR A 57 13.87 -22.94 -10.97
CA THR A 57 14.13 -23.43 -9.61
C THR A 57 13.68 -22.46 -8.54
N ASN A 58 13.28 -22.99 -7.38
CA ASN A 58 12.94 -22.17 -6.22
C ASN A 58 14.11 -21.31 -5.72
N LYS A 59 15.36 -21.74 -5.98
CA LYS A 59 16.56 -20.98 -5.59
C LYS A 59 16.66 -19.69 -6.39
N GLU A 60 16.56 -19.78 -7.71
CA GLU A 60 16.58 -18.63 -8.62
C GLU A 60 15.39 -17.68 -8.36
N VAL A 61 14.21 -18.21 -8.04
CA VAL A 61 13.05 -17.38 -7.64
C VAL A 61 13.40 -16.54 -6.40
N ARG A 62 13.96 -17.17 -5.36
CA ARG A 62 14.37 -16.47 -4.14
C ARG A 62 15.44 -15.42 -4.41
N GLU A 63 16.43 -15.73 -5.25
CA GLU A 63 17.48 -14.77 -5.61
C GLU A 63 16.91 -13.50 -6.25
N ILE A 64 15.87 -13.61 -7.09
CA ILE A 64 15.17 -12.46 -7.68
C ILE A 64 14.40 -11.67 -6.63
N ILE A 65 13.63 -12.37 -5.79
CA ILE A 65 12.84 -11.74 -4.71
C ILE A 65 13.78 -11.01 -3.74
N ASP A 66 14.81 -11.68 -3.24
CA ASP A 66 15.80 -11.14 -2.31
C ASP A 66 16.51 -9.91 -2.90
N ALA A 67 16.81 -9.90 -4.20
CA ALA A 67 17.46 -8.76 -4.85
C ALA A 67 16.56 -7.51 -4.92
N ILE A 68 15.24 -7.71 -4.98
CA ILE A 68 14.25 -6.63 -5.00
C ILE A 68 13.93 -6.20 -3.57
N GLU A 69 13.61 -7.12 -2.66
CA GLU A 69 13.25 -6.81 -1.27
C GLU A 69 14.40 -6.17 -0.48
N ASN A 70 15.63 -6.62 -0.69
CA ASN A 70 16.81 -6.03 -0.02
C ASN A 70 17.35 -4.79 -0.75
N SER A 71 16.67 -4.34 -1.80
CA SER A 71 17.11 -3.18 -2.58
C SER A 71 16.91 -1.89 -1.80
N LYS A 72 17.91 -1.00 -1.82
CA LYS A 72 17.78 0.38 -1.31
C LYS A 72 17.07 1.31 -2.31
N LYS A 73 16.33 0.76 -3.28
CA LYS A 73 15.63 1.54 -4.30
C LYS A 73 14.43 2.24 -3.67
N THR A 74 14.22 3.49 -4.02
CA THR A 74 13.03 4.25 -3.63
C THR A 74 11.80 3.83 -4.44
N MET A 75 10.60 4.03 -3.92
CA MET A 75 9.32 3.84 -4.63
C MET A 75 9.32 4.43 -6.05
N GLY A 76 9.86 5.64 -6.23
CA GLY A 76 9.94 6.28 -7.55
C GLY A 76 10.80 5.50 -8.57
N LYS A 77 11.81 4.77 -8.11
CA LYS A 77 12.62 3.91 -8.98
C LYS A 77 11.87 2.63 -9.34
N TYR A 78 11.12 2.04 -8.41
CA TYR A 78 10.24 0.92 -8.73
C TYR A 78 9.16 1.29 -9.73
N ILE A 79 8.57 2.48 -9.62
CA ILE A 79 7.60 2.97 -10.60
C ILE A 79 8.22 3.06 -11.99
N ASN A 80 9.44 3.59 -12.12
CA ASN A 80 10.13 3.64 -13.40
C ASN A 80 10.44 2.25 -13.96
N ASP A 81 10.88 1.32 -13.11
CA ASP A 81 11.14 -0.07 -13.52
C ASP A 81 9.83 -0.75 -13.98
N VAL A 82 8.72 -0.56 -13.25
CA VAL A 82 7.39 -1.11 -13.60
C VAL A 82 6.86 -0.52 -14.91
N LYS A 83 7.00 0.79 -15.14
CA LYS A 83 6.62 1.45 -16.40
C LYS A 83 7.35 0.86 -17.62
N ASN A 84 8.60 0.42 -17.43
CA ASN A 84 9.38 -0.19 -18.50
C ASN A 84 9.06 -1.68 -18.68
N SER A 85 8.66 -2.37 -17.60
CA SER A 85 8.35 -3.80 -17.63
C SER A 85 6.93 -4.10 -18.10
N TYR A 86 5.98 -3.22 -17.82
CA TYR A 86 4.56 -3.39 -18.14
C TYR A 86 4.10 -2.31 -19.12
N GLN A 87 3.29 -2.68 -20.11
CA GLN A 87 2.67 -1.74 -21.04
C GLN A 87 1.50 -1.01 -20.37
N LEU A 88 1.82 -0.15 -19.39
CA LEU A 88 0.83 0.60 -18.65
C LEU A 88 0.14 1.64 -19.54
N SER A 89 -1.16 1.82 -19.36
CA SER A 89 -1.88 2.91 -20.02
C SER A 89 -1.35 4.28 -19.56
N GLU A 90 -1.45 5.29 -20.42
CA GLU A 90 -1.07 6.66 -20.03
C GLU A 90 -1.83 7.17 -18.82
N LYS A 91 -3.10 6.76 -18.66
CA LYS A 91 -3.90 7.09 -17.48
C LYS A 91 -3.26 6.50 -16.22
N THR A 92 -2.93 5.21 -16.24
CA THR A 92 -2.27 4.52 -15.12
C THR A 92 -0.93 5.18 -14.77
N ILE A 93 -0.17 5.62 -15.78
CA ILE A 93 1.10 6.34 -15.59
C ILE A 93 0.89 7.67 -14.85
N ARG A 94 -0.11 8.47 -15.24
CA ARG A 94 -0.44 9.73 -14.56
C ARG A 94 -0.95 9.51 -13.13
N ASP A 95 -1.77 8.47 -12.93
CA ASP A 95 -2.28 8.11 -11.60
C ASP A 95 -1.12 7.69 -10.67
N LEU A 96 -0.14 6.93 -11.18
CA LEU A 96 1.09 6.56 -10.46
C LEU A 96 1.92 7.76 -10.03
N GLU A 97 2.16 8.70 -10.93
CA GLU A 97 2.93 9.91 -10.65
C GLU A 97 2.25 10.76 -9.58
N THR A 98 0.93 10.93 -9.69
CA THR A 98 0.11 11.64 -8.72
C THR A 98 0.20 11.00 -7.33
N ILE A 99 0.08 9.67 -7.24
CA ILE A 99 0.15 8.97 -5.96
C ILE A 99 1.55 9.01 -5.35
N LEU A 100 2.60 8.87 -6.17
CA LEU A 100 3.98 9.00 -5.71
C LEU A 100 4.22 10.37 -5.08
N GLU A 101 3.76 11.44 -5.74
CA GLU A 101 3.92 12.80 -5.23
C GLU A 101 3.17 13.00 -3.90
N LYS A 102 1.92 12.54 -3.82
CA LYS A 102 1.12 12.60 -2.59
C LYS A 102 1.73 11.79 -1.45
N ARG A 103 2.23 10.59 -1.72
CA ARG A 103 2.91 9.74 -0.74
C ARG A 103 4.15 10.42 -0.20
N ASN A 104 4.98 10.99 -1.09
CA ASN A 104 6.17 11.74 -0.68
C ASN A 104 5.81 12.97 0.16
N TYR A 105 4.72 13.65 -0.18
CA TYR A 105 4.19 14.75 0.63
C TYR A 105 3.78 14.27 2.02
N LEU A 106 2.97 13.21 2.11
CA LEU A 106 2.51 12.61 3.37
C LEU A 106 3.66 12.23 4.30
N VAL A 107 4.66 11.52 3.76
CA VAL A 107 5.76 10.97 4.56
C VAL A 107 6.74 12.05 5.02
N HIS A 108 7.04 13.04 4.18
CA HIS A 108 8.18 13.95 4.44
C HIS A 108 7.77 15.35 4.89
N LYS A 109 6.56 15.81 4.54
CA LYS A 109 6.20 17.23 4.55
C LYS A 109 4.87 17.55 5.21
N TYR A 110 3.87 16.67 5.13
CA TYR A 110 2.47 17.01 5.44
C TYR A 110 2.29 17.72 6.78
N PHE A 111 2.64 17.09 7.90
CA PHE A 111 2.50 17.72 9.21
C PHE A 111 3.42 18.92 9.41
N LYS A 112 4.55 19.04 8.69
CA LYS A 112 5.40 20.24 8.79
C LYS A 112 4.74 21.47 8.19
N ILE A 113 3.89 21.27 7.17
CA ILE A 113 3.25 22.34 6.41
C ILE A 113 1.81 22.58 6.85
N GLU A 114 1.10 21.53 7.29
CA GLU A 114 -0.34 21.57 7.53
C GLU A 114 -0.72 21.51 9.02
N ILE A 115 0.23 21.53 9.96
CA ILE A 115 -0.07 21.40 11.40
C ILE A 115 -1.08 22.42 11.90
N GLN A 116 -1.10 23.63 11.32
CA GLN A 116 -2.05 24.68 11.66
C GLN A 116 -3.51 24.25 11.47
N LYS A 117 -3.78 23.32 10.54
CA LYS A 117 -5.13 22.77 10.32
C LYS A 117 -5.66 22.04 11.55
N SER A 118 -4.79 21.49 12.40
CA SER A 118 -5.18 20.77 13.62
C SER A 118 -5.84 21.65 14.69
N TYR A 119 -5.75 22.98 14.59
CA TYR A 119 -6.31 23.92 15.55
C TYR A 119 -7.74 24.37 15.24
N SER A 120 -8.34 23.93 14.13
CA SER A 120 -9.71 24.28 13.77
C SER A 120 -10.51 23.08 13.30
N GLU A 121 -11.81 23.10 13.54
CA GLU A 121 -12.71 22.03 13.09
C GLU A 121 -12.69 21.87 11.56
N LEU A 122 -12.71 22.99 10.82
CA LEU A 122 -12.61 22.98 9.35
C LEU A 122 -11.29 22.33 8.90
N GLY A 123 -10.16 22.75 9.46
CA GLY A 123 -8.85 22.23 9.09
C GLY A 123 -8.72 20.73 9.40
N ARG A 124 -9.24 20.26 10.54
CA ARG A 124 -9.25 18.83 10.88
C ARG A 124 -10.07 18.00 9.89
N LYS A 125 -11.23 18.50 9.47
CA LYS A 125 -12.06 17.87 8.43
C LYS A 125 -11.36 17.83 7.07
N GLU A 126 -10.62 18.88 6.71
CA GLU A 126 -9.79 18.89 5.49
C GLU A 126 -8.63 17.89 5.58
N MET A 127 -8.02 17.71 6.75
CA MET A 127 -6.97 16.70 6.95
C MET A 127 -7.53 15.30 6.75
N LEU A 128 -8.66 14.97 7.38
CA LEU A 128 -9.35 13.69 7.19
C LEU A 128 -9.69 13.44 5.73
N LYS A 129 -10.24 14.45 5.04
CA LYS A 129 -10.54 14.34 3.62
C LYS A 129 -9.30 14.00 2.80
N TYR A 130 -8.20 14.72 3.03
CA TYR A 130 -6.96 14.48 2.31
C TYR A 130 -6.45 13.04 2.48
N PHE A 131 -6.49 12.51 3.72
CA PHE A 131 -6.08 11.13 3.99
C PHE A 131 -7.03 10.11 3.35
N CYS A 132 -8.34 10.30 3.45
CA CYS A 132 -9.34 9.42 2.84
C CYS A 132 -9.19 9.39 1.30
N ASP A 133 -9.05 10.56 0.68
CA ASP A 133 -8.87 10.67 -0.77
C ASP A 133 -7.58 9.95 -1.22
N PHE A 134 -6.48 10.04 -0.44
CA PHE A 134 -5.25 9.31 -0.74
C PHE A 134 -5.42 7.80 -0.62
N ILE A 135 -6.12 7.33 0.43
CA ILE A 135 -6.39 5.90 0.63
C ILE A 135 -7.19 5.35 -0.54
N GLU A 136 -8.33 5.97 -0.87
CA GLU A 136 -9.19 5.51 -1.97
C GLU A 136 -8.44 5.51 -3.30
N GLN A 137 -7.63 6.53 -3.57
CA GLN A 137 -6.81 6.56 -4.80
C GLN A 137 -5.76 5.46 -4.82
N SER A 138 -5.13 5.16 -3.68
CA SER A 138 -4.15 4.09 -3.56
C SER A 138 -4.79 2.72 -3.78
N GLU A 139 -5.94 2.45 -3.19
CA GLU A 139 -6.71 1.21 -3.38
C GLU A 139 -7.15 1.02 -4.83
N ASN A 140 -7.67 2.07 -5.46
CA ASN A 140 -8.10 2.02 -6.86
C ASN A 140 -6.91 1.77 -7.81
N LEU A 141 -5.78 2.41 -7.54
CA LEU A 141 -4.56 2.21 -8.32
C LEU A 141 -4.01 0.80 -8.13
N ASP A 142 -3.98 0.30 -6.89
CA ASP A 142 -3.56 -1.06 -6.57
C ASP A 142 -4.41 -2.13 -7.29
N SER A 143 -5.74 -1.96 -7.27
CA SER A 143 -6.67 -2.82 -8.01
C SER A 143 -6.38 -2.78 -9.52
N THR A 144 -6.13 -1.59 -10.06
CA THR A 144 -5.76 -1.39 -11.47
C THR A 144 -4.46 -2.11 -11.80
N LEU A 145 -3.42 -1.97 -10.97
CA LEU A 145 -2.12 -2.61 -11.17
C LEU A 145 -2.21 -4.13 -11.07
N THR A 146 -3.00 -4.65 -10.13
CA THR A 146 -3.26 -6.09 -9.96
C THR A 146 -3.73 -6.74 -11.25
N SER A 147 -4.53 -6.02 -12.05
CA SER A 147 -4.99 -6.54 -13.35
C SER A 147 -3.85 -6.82 -14.35
N TYR A 148 -2.73 -6.08 -14.28
CA TYR A 148 -1.60 -6.25 -15.19
C TYR A 148 -0.76 -7.50 -14.90
N TYR A 149 -0.78 -8.03 -13.68
CA TYR A 149 0.04 -9.17 -13.28
C TYR A 149 -0.77 -10.36 -12.74
N LYS A 150 -2.11 -10.31 -12.78
CA LYS A 150 -2.99 -11.39 -12.33
C LYS A 150 -2.68 -12.73 -13.01
N GLU A 151 -2.46 -12.72 -14.32
CA GLU A 151 -2.14 -13.94 -15.08
C GLU A 151 -0.77 -14.53 -14.71
N TYR A 152 0.21 -13.68 -14.39
CA TYR A 152 1.52 -14.12 -13.90
C TYR A 152 1.43 -14.77 -12.54
N LYS A 153 0.64 -14.17 -11.64
CA LYS A 153 0.35 -14.70 -10.30
C LYS A 153 -0.31 -16.07 -10.36
N LEU A 154 -1.32 -16.24 -11.23
CA LEU A 154 -2.00 -17.52 -11.44
C LEU A 154 -1.06 -18.60 -11.99
N LYS A 155 -0.21 -18.26 -12.97
CA LYS A 155 0.80 -19.19 -13.53
C LYS A 155 1.83 -19.65 -12.51
N MET A 156 2.07 -18.87 -11.46
CA MET A 156 2.92 -19.25 -10.33
C MET A 156 2.19 -20.07 -9.26
N GLY A 157 0.91 -20.37 -9.44
CA GLY A 157 0.10 -21.16 -8.50
C GLY A 157 -0.44 -20.35 -7.32
N PHE A 158 -0.38 -19.01 -7.38
CA PHE A 158 -1.00 -18.14 -6.38
C PHE A 158 -2.47 -17.89 -6.73
N THR A 159 -3.30 -18.92 -6.56
CA THR A 159 -4.76 -18.78 -6.61
C THR A 159 -5.28 -18.09 -5.35
N ASP A 160 -6.52 -17.59 -5.40
CA ASP A 160 -7.13 -16.93 -4.25
C ASP A 160 -7.21 -17.88 -3.04
N GLU A 161 -7.54 -19.16 -3.26
CA GLU A 161 -7.55 -20.18 -2.20
C GLU A 161 -6.15 -20.39 -1.60
N LYS A 162 -5.10 -20.38 -2.45
CA LYS A 162 -3.73 -20.57 -1.97
C LYS A 162 -3.27 -19.39 -1.12
N ILE A 163 -3.65 -18.17 -1.50
CA ILE A 163 -3.34 -16.96 -0.74
C ILE A 163 -4.08 -16.98 0.60
N GLU A 164 -5.37 -17.34 0.60
CA GLU A 164 -6.14 -17.48 1.84
C GLU A 164 -5.52 -18.51 2.80
N GLU A 165 -5.03 -19.63 2.27
CA GLU A 165 -4.31 -20.63 3.06
C GLU A 165 -3.04 -20.04 3.69
N LEU A 166 -2.23 -19.33 2.90
CA LEU A 166 -1.00 -18.67 3.37
C LEU A 166 -1.28 -17.60 4.44
N VAL A 167 -2.29 -16.76 4.22
CA VAL A 167 -2.73 -15.74 5.19
C VAL A 167 -3.20 -16.41 6.49
N LYS A 168 -3.95 -17.51 6.40
CA LYS A 168 -4.39 -18.26 7.58
C LYS A 168 -3.21 -18.88 8.33
N GLN A 169 -2.21 -19.41 7.62
CA GLN A 169 -0.98 -19.91 8.23
C GLN A 169 -0.23 -18.79 8.97
N MET A 170 0.00 -17.65 8.32
CA MET A 170 0.63 -16.48 8.93
C MET A 170 -0.10 -16.03 10.21
N LYS A 171 -1.44 -15.95 10.17
CA LYS A 171 -2.25 -15.60 11.34
C LYS A 171 -2.09 -16.62 12.48
N ASN A 172 -2.10 -17.91 12.16
CA ASN A 172 -1.95 -18.96 13.16
C ASN A 172 -0.57 -18.94 13.82
N ASP A 173 0.48 -18.62 13.06
CA ASP A 173 1.84 -18.57 13.59
C ASP A 173 2.04 -17.39 14.55
N GLU A 174 1.44 -16.22 14.28
CA GLU A 174 1.45 -15.11 15.24
C GLU A 174 0.65 -15.45 16.51
N LEU A 175 -0.50 -16.13 16.39
CA LEU A 175 -1.28 -16.59 17.55
C LEU A 175 -0.52 -17.64 18.39
N LYS A 176 0.27 -18.51 17.76
CA LYS A 176 1.15 -19.44 18.49
C LYS A 176 2.25 -18.68 19.24
N ARG A 177 2.86 -17.68 18.62
CA ARG A 177 3.87 -16.82 19.26
C ARG A 177 3.30 -16.12 20.48
N GLU A 178 2.07 -15.60 20.41
CA GLU A 178 1.39 -15.01 21.57
C GLU A 178 1.24 -16.02 22.71
N LYS A 179 0.81 -17.25 22.42
CA LYS A 179 0.67 -18.32 23.43
C LYS A 179 2.01 -18.70 24.06
N ASN A 180 3.06 -18.79 23.25
CA ASN A 180 4.40 -19.15 23.71
C ASN A 180 5.06 -18.03 24.54
N ASN A 181 4.67 -16.77 24.35
CA ASN A 181 5.15 -15.64 25.15
C ASN A 181 4.35 -15.42 26.45
N LYS A 182 3.24 -16.13 26.63
CA LYS A 182 2.42 -16.10 27.87
C LYS A 182 2.67 -17.31 28.78
N ALA A 183 3.49 -18.27 28.36
CA ALA A 183 3.94 -19.44 29.13
C ALA A 183 5.32 -19.18 29.73
#